data_AF-B4ISB8-F1
#
_entry.id   AF-B4ISB8-F1
#
_cell.length_a   1.000
_cell.length_b   1.000
_cell.length_c   1.000
_cell.angle_alpha   90.00
_cell.angle_beta   90.00
_cell.angle_gamma   90.00
#
_symmetry.space_group_name_H-M   'P 1'
#
loop_
_entity.id
_entity.type
_entity.pdbx_description
1 polymer ?
#
loop_
_entity_poly.entity_id
_entity_poly.type
_entity_poly.pdbx_seq_one_letter_code
_entity_poly.pdbx_strand_id
1 'polypeptide(L)'
;MITPHGHGTDGQHHQPRWLQQSAHARAGSLRRSILSLTAEDTQQCAHIKQSDLDLLQSMEVIFKSQACLNGSFLLSNDEHFDCSARNYGLDLKAAEVAFDHLRSVENESIKQVLMPYNADLDVILKVMNVLFIINNSRKERVSYQIFYWPELDWYANVKQEFVKWIMGTPNEFSICNFSFLFDASAKTSMLQADQVV
;
A
#
# COMPACT_ATOMS: atom_id res chain seq x y z
N MET A 1 -42.83 -40.94 -28.43
CA MET A 1 -41.57 -40.24 -28.74
C MET A 1 -41.63 -38.90 -28.03
N ILE A 2 -41.12 -38.79 -26.80
CA ILE A 2 -39.75 -38.43 -26.42
C ILE A 2 -39.42 -36.98 -26.83
N THR A 3 -39.32 -36.09 -25.84
CA THR A 3 -38.60 -34.80 -25.84
C THR A 3 -37.08 -35.04 -25.92
N PRO A 4 -36.23 -34.12 -26.47
CA PRO A 4 -35.72 -33.01 -25.63
C PRO A 4 -35.32 -31.68 -26.34
N HIS A 5 -35.39 -30.62 -25.53
CA HIS A 5 -34.49 -29.47 -25.32
C HIS A 5 -33.71 -28.76 -26.44
N GLY A 6 -33.83 -27.41 -26.43
CA GLY A 6 -32.66 -26.52 -26.36
C GLY A 6 -32.70 -25.26 -27.24
N HIS A 7 -32.96 -24.10 -26.63
CA HIS A 7 -32.45 -22.74 -26.93
C HIS A 7 -33.33 -21.77 -26.14
N GLY A 8 -32.85 -20.97 -25.18
CA GLY A 8 -31.56 -20.32 -25.04
C GLY A 8 -31.93 -18.89 -24.63
N THR A 9 -32.14 -18.66 -23.33
CA THR A 9 -32.47 -17.35 -22.78
C THR A 9 -31.23 -16.45 -22.88
N ASP A 10 -31.28 -15.44 -23.74
CA ASP A 10 -30.31 -14.35 -23.81
C ASP A 10 -30.32 -13.58 -22.48
N GLY A 11 -29.41 -13.95 -21.58
CA GLY A 11 -29.04 -13.13 -20.44
C GLY A 11 -28.23 -11.95 -20.91
N GLN A 12 -28.86 -10.78 -21.03
CA GLN A 12 -28.13 -9.52 -21.03
C GLN A 12 -27.44 -9.35 -19.67
N HIS A 13 -26.20 -9.82 -19.58
CA HIS A 13 -25.30 -9.42 -18.52
C HIS A 13 -24.95 -7.95 -18.73
N HIS A 14 -25.71 -7.07 -18.10
CA HIS A 14 -25.31 -5.70 -17.88
C HIS A 14 -23.98 -5.69 -17.15
N GLN A 15 -22.91 -5.25 -17.83
CA GLN A 15 -21.65 -4.97 -17.15
C GLN A 15 -21.88 -3.87 -16.11
N PRO A 16 -21.32 -4.00 -14.89
CA PRO A 16 -21.56 -3.07 -13.82
C PRO A 16 -20.90 -1.70 -14.11
N ARG A 17 -21.59 -0.62 -13.73
CA ARG A 17 -21.26 0.79 -14.04
C ARG A 17 -19.83 1.22 -13.65
N TRP A 18 -19.19 0.55 -12.69
CA TRP A 18 -17.83 0.87 -12.25
C TRP A 18 -16.78 0.57 -13.33
N LEU A 19 -17.09 -0.26 -14.34
CA LEU A 19 -16.19 -0.54 -15.47
C LEU A 19 -16.08 0.62 -16.48
N GLN A 20 -16.96 1.62 -16.42
CA GLN A 20 -17.06 2.69 -17.43
C GLN A 20 -16.40 4.02 -17.03
N GLN A 21 -15.98 4.20 -15.77
CA GLN A 21 -15.52 5.52 -15.28
C GLN A 21 -14.00 5.69 -15.14
N SER A 22 -13.20 4.70 -15.52
CA SER A 22 -11.74 4.75 -15.39
C SER A 22 -11.04 4.39 -16.70
N ALA A 23 -11.15 5.27 -17.70
CA ALA A 23 -10.12 5.50 -18.72
C ALA A 23 -10.60 6.52 -19.77
N HIS A 24 -9.84 7.60 -19.95
CA HIS A 24 -9.61 8.10 -21.30
C HIS A 24 -8.95 6.97 -22.10
N ALA A 25 -9.78 6.15 -22.74
CA ALA A 25 -9.34 5.04 -23.55
C ALA A 25 -8.55 5.57 -24.75
N ARG A 26 -7.23 5.31 -24.79
CA ARG A 26 -6.53 5.28 -26.07
C ARG A 26 -7.10 4.10 -26.84
N ALA A 27 -7.79 4.40 -27.93
CA ALA A 27 -8.45 3.46 -28.80
C ALA A 27 -7.49 2.34 -29.23
N GLY A 28 -7.94 1.09 -29.08
CA GLY A 28 -7.33 -0.08 -29.73
C GLY A 28 -6.29 -0.84 -28.91
N SER A 29 -6.70 -1.49 -27.81
CA SER A 29 -6.14 -2.79 -27.40
C SER A 29 -6.88 -3.28 -26.14
N LEU A 30 -7.57 -4.43 -26.24
CA LEU A 30 -7.96 -5.20 -25.06
C LEU A 30 -6.68 -5.72 -24.36
N ARG A 31 -6.08 -4.93 -23.47
CA ARG A 31 -5.30 -5.37 -22.29
C ARG A 31 -4.69 -4.17 -21.56
N ARG A 32 -5.09 -4.02 -20.28
CA ARG A 32 -4.61 -3.11 -19.23
C ARG A 32 -5.14 -1.67 -19.29
N SER A 33 -6.34 -1.48 -18.75
CA SER A 33 -6.71 -0.19 -18.13
C SER A 33 -5.82 0.06 -16.91
N ILE A 34 -5.53 1.33 -16.63
CA ILE A 34 -4.95 1.74 -15.35
C ILE A 34 -6.08 1.61 -14.33
N LEU A 35 -5.90 0.74 -13.32
CA LEU A 35 -6.85 0.66 -12.21
C LEU A 35 -6.61 1.85 -11.28
N SER A 36 -7.69 2.41 -10.75
CA SER A 36 -7.66 3.55 -9.83
C SER A 36 -8.30 3.15 -8.51
N LEU A 37 -7.68 3.56 -7.43
CA LEU A 37 -8.20 3.46 -6.07
C LEU A 37 -9.08 4.67 -5.77
N THR A 38 -10.33 4.44 -5.38
CA THR A 38 -11.25 5.51 -4.97
C THR A 38 -11.36 5.61 -3.45
N ALA A 39 -11.88 6.74 -2.96
CA ALA A 39 -12.21 6.90 -1.54
C ALA A 39 -13.22 5.84 -1.08
N GLU A 40 -14.15 5.44 -1.95
CA GLU A 40 -15.12 4.38 -1.67
C GLU A 40 -14.43 3.02 -1.52
N ASP A 41 -13.52 2.66 -2.44
CA ASP A 41 -12.79 1.39 -2.37
C ASP A 41 -12.02 1.26 -1.06
N THR A 42 -11.31 2.32 -0.65
CA THR A 42 -10.55 2.32 0.61
C THR A 42 -11.45 2.26 1.84
N GLN A 43 -12.61 2.92 1.81
CA GLN A 43 -13.58 2.85 2.88
C GLN A 43 -14.18 1.43 3.01
N GLN A 44 -14.44 0.76 1.88
CA GLN A 44 -14.90 -0.63 1.88
C GLN A 44 -13.84 -1.56 2.49
N CYS A 45 -12.56 -1.35 2.16
CA CYS A 45 -11.45 -2.10 2.75
C CYS A 45 -11.42 -1.99 4.29
N ALA A 46 -11.72 -0.80 4.84
CA ALA A 46 -11.72 -0.57 6.28
C ALA A 46 -12.81 -1.38 7.03
N HIS A 47 -13.87 -1.79 6.35
CA HIS A 47 -15.05 -2.42 6.97
C HIS A 47 -15.27 -3.88 6.55
N ILE A 48 -14.42 -4.42 5.69
CA ILE A 48 -14.64 -5.74 5.11
C ILE A 48 -14.25 -6.86 6.09
N LYS A 49 -15.25 -7.68 6.45
CA LYS A 49 -15.08 -8.79 7.41
C LYS A 49 -14.67 -10.10 6.74
N GLN A 50 -14.97 -10.28 5.46
CA GLN A 50 -14.70 -11.49 4.69
C GLN A 50 -13.86 -11.15 3.47
N SER A 51 -12.89 -11.97 3.15
CA SER A 51 -11.97 -11.76 2.02
C SER A 51 -12.71 -11.82 0.68
N ASP A 52 -13.06 -10.64 0.15
CA ASP A 52 -13.45 -10.48 -1.25
C ASP A 52 -12.19 -10.63 -2.11
N LEU A 53 -12.12 -11.75 -2.84
CA LEU A 53 -10.97 -12.10 -3.66
C LEU A 53 -10.75 -11.12 -4.82
N ASP A 54 -11.84 -10.60 -5.40
CA ASP A 54 -11.76 -9.66 -6.53
C ASP A 54 -11.24 -8.31 -6.06
N LEU A 55 -11.68 -7.87 -4.87
CA LEU A 55 -11.13 -6.67 -4.22
C LEU A 55 -9.65 -6.86 -3.87
N LEU A 56 -9.27 -7.98 -3.23
CA LEU A 56 -7.88 -8.27 -2.88
C LEU A 56 -6.97 -8.28 -4.11
N GLN A 57 -7.39 -8.94 -5.18
CA GLN A 57 -6.64 -8.98 -6.42
C GLN A 57 -6.52 -7.59 -7.07
N SER A 58 -7.59 -6.80 -7.04
CA SER A 58 -7.59 -5.43 -7.55
C SER A 58 -6.64 -4.53 -6.75
N MET A 59 -6.69 -4.61 -5.42
CA MET A 59 -5.76 -3.90 -4.54
C MET A 59 -4.32 -4.31 -4.81
N GLU A 60 -4.04 -5.61 -4.93
CA GLU A 60 -2.69 -6.09 -5.19
C GLU A 60 -2.13 -5.51 -6.50
N VAL A 61 -2.93 -5.44 -7.56
CA VAL A 61 -2.54 -4.83 -8.83
C VAL A 61 -2.32 -3.32 -8.66
N ILE A 62 -3.19 -2.63 -7.93
CA ILE A 62 -3.08 -1.19 -7.70
C ILE A 62 -1.81 -0.85 -6.91
N PHE A 63 -1.57 -1.49 -5.76
CA PHE A 63 -0.44 -1.19 -4.88
C PHE A 63 0.91 -1.60 -5.48
N LYS A 64 0.93 -2.59 -6.38
CA LYS A 64 2.15 -2.97 -7.12
C LYS A 64 2.40 -2.13 -8.38
N SER A 65 1.53 -1.17 -8.71
CA SER A 65 1.63 -0.38 -9.94
C SER A 65 1.70 1.12 -9.64
N GLN A 66 2.88 1.72 -9.86
CA GLN A 66 3.07 3.17 -9.75
C GLN A 66 2.09 3.94 -10.65
N ALA A 67 1.79 3.41 -11.84
CA ALA A 67 0.82 4.03 -12.75
C ALA A 67 -0.61 4.00 -12.19
N CYS A 68 -0.99 2.92 -11.50
CA CYS A 68 -2.29 2.82 -10.84
C CYS A 68 -2.38 3.80 -9.67
N LEU A 69 -1.40 3.81 -8.76
CA LEU A 69 -1.36 4.76 -7.64
C LEU A 69 -1.38 6.22 -8.11
N ASN A 70 -0.57 6.57 -9.12
CA ASN A 70 -0.60 7.92 -9.69
C ASN A 70 -1.97 8.23 -10.30
N GLY A 71 -2.54 7.28 -11.05
CA GLY A 71 -3.87 7.42 -11.66
C GLY A 71 -5.01 7.56 -10.67
N SER A 72 -4.90 6.95 -9.49
CA SER A 72 -5.89 7.06 -8.40
C SER A 72 -6.09 8.47 -7.89
N PHE A 73 -5.04 9.30 -7.97
CA PHE A 73 -5.00 10.61 -7.31
C PHE A 73 -4.66 11.73 -8.28
N LEU A 74 -4.92 11.60 -9.59
CA LEU A 74 -4.76 12.72 -10.51
C LEU A 74 -5.79 13.81 -10.23
N LEU A 75 -5.37 15.08 -10.30
CA LEU A 75 -6.30 16.20 -10.32
C LEU A 75 -7.24 16.10 -11.54
N SER A 76 -8.52 16.33 -11.28
CA SER A 76 -9.58 16.26 -12.29
C SER A 76 -9.51 17.39 -13.32
N ASN A 77 -10.35 17.35 -14.35
CA ASN A 77 -10.49 18.43 -15.34
C ASN A 77 -9.17 18.87 -15.97
N ASP A 78 -8.28 17.91 -16.25
CA ASP A 78 -6.96 18.17 -16.86
C ASP A 78 -6.04 19.06 -16.00
N GLU A 79 -6.38 19.34 -14.74
CA GLU A 79 -5.55 20.13 -13.82
C GLU A 79 -4.27 19.38 -13.39
N HIS A 80 -4.17 18.09 -13.72
CA HIS A 80 -2.97 17.28 -13.50
C HIS A 80 -1.85 17.54 -14.52
N PHE A 81 -2.12 18.27 -15.61
CA PHE A 81 -1.09 18.69 -16.56
C PHE A 81 -0.25 19.86 -16.03
N ASP A 82 0.82 20.21 -16.75
CA ASP A 82 1.73 21.31 -16.41
C ASP A 82 2.36 21.19 -15.00
N CYS A 83 2.88 19.99 -14.71
CA CYS A 83 3.52 19.71 -13.43
C CYS A 83 4.67 20.69 -13.12
N SER A 84 4.66 21.26 -11.93
CA SER A 84 5.65 22.20 -11.41
C SER A 84 5.84 22.03 -9.90
N ALA A 85 6.74 22.79 -9.31
CA ALA A 85 6.89 22.83 -7.85
C ALA A 85 5.66 23.39 -7.10
N ARG A 86 4.62 23.88 -7.80
CA ARG A 86 3.36 24.35 -7.22
C ARG A 86 2.15 23.54 -7.66
N ASN A 87 2.27 22.79 -8.75
CA ASN A 87 1.25 21.89 -9.26
C ASN A 87 1.88 20.52 -9.44
N TYR A 88 1.72 19.62 -8.46
CA TYR A 88 2.30 18.28 -8.55
C TYR A 88 1.41 17.32 -9.36
N GLY A 89 0.28 17.80 -9.87
CA GLY A 89 -0.69 17.05 -10.66
C GLY A 89 -1.48 16.00 -9.88
N LEU A 90 -1.36 16.00 -8.55
CA LEU A 90 -2.00 15.04 -7.65
C LEU A 90 -2.98 15.72 -6.68
N ASP A 91 -4.16 15.13 -6.51
CA ASP A 91 -5.10 15.43 -5.43
C ASP A 91 -4.58 14.83 -4.12
N LEU A 92 -3.75 15.61 -3.43
CA LEU A 92 -3.19 15.21 -2.14
C LEU A 92 -4.25 15.03 -1.06
N LYS A 93 -5.43 15.67 -1.19
CA LYS A 93 -6.50 15.53 -0.21
C LYS A 93 -7.24 14.21 -0.40
N ALA A 94 -7.51 13.83 -1.65
CA ALA A 94 -8.04 12.50 -1.96
C ALA A 94 -7.06 11.40 -1.53
N ALA A 95 -5.76 11.59 -1.79
CA ALA A 95 -4.73 10.68 -1.32
C ALA A 95 -4.72 10.55 0.22
N GLU A 96 -4.72 11.66 0.95
CA GLU A 96 -4.78 11.68 2.41
C GLU A 96 -5.98 10.88 2.94
N VAL A 97 -7.19 11.14 2.43
CA VAL A 97 -8.41 10.41 2.83
C VAL A 97 -8.30 8.92 2.53
N ALA A 98 -7.80 8.55 1.35
CA ALA A 98 -7.61 7.16 0.98
C ALA A 98 -6.62 6.45 1.93
N PHE A 99 -5.47 7.06 2.22
CA PHE A 99 -4.48 6.48 3.12
C PHE A 99 -4.95 6.41 4.58
N ASP A 100 -5.78 7.36 5.04
CA ASP A 100 -6.39 7.30 6.36
C ASP A 100 -7.35 6.11 6.50
N HIS A 101 -8.15 5.82 5.47
CA HIS A 101 -8.99 4.61 5.46
C HIS A 101 -8.16 3.33 5.40
N LEU A 102 -7.11 3.30 4.58
CA LEU A 102 -6.24 2.12 4.48
C LEU A 102 -5.53 1.82 5.80
N ARG A 103 -5.17 2.85 6.56
CA ARG A 103 -4.59 2.71 7.90
C ARG A 103 -5.52 2.00 8.89
N SER A 104 -6.84 2.18 8.75
CA SER A 104 -7.83 1.60 9.67
C SER A 104 -8.27 0.18 9.28
N VAL A 105 -7.69 -0.39 8.21
CA VAL A 105 -7.98 -1.76 7.78
C VAL A 105 -7.52 -2.76 8.84
N GLU A 106 -8.45 -3.54 9.39
CA GLU A 106 -8.16 -4.60 10.36
C GLU A 106 -7.94 -5.97 9.69
N ASN A 107 -8.38 -6.15 8.45
CA ASN A 107 -8.27 -7.41 7.72
C ASN A 107 -6.81 -7.75 7.38
N GLU A 108 -6.27 -8.83 7.97
CA GLU A 108 -4.87 -9.22 7.82
C GLU A 108 -4.46 -9.54 6.37
N SER A 109 -5.35 -10.14 5.57
CA SER A 109 -5.05 -10.41 4.16
C SER A 109 -4.89 -9.12 3.36
N ILE A 110 -5.71 -8.11 3.65
CA ILE A 110 -5.58 -6.79 3.02
C ILE A 110 -4.33 -6.07 3.52
N LYS A 111 -4.02 -6.12 4.83
CA LYS A 111 -2.78 -5.54 5.38
C LYS A 111 -1.53 -6.09 4.69
N GLN A 112 -1.49 -7.40 4.43
CA GLN A 112 -0.39 -8.04 3.72
C GLN A 112 -0.25 -7.56 2.27
N VAL A 113 -1.37 -7.28 1.60
CA VAL A 113 -1.36 -6.68 0.25
C VAL A 113 -0.90 -5.23 0.28
N LEU A 114 -1.32 -4.45 1.28
CA LEU A 114 -0.99 -3.03 1.43
C LEU A 114 0.48 -2.78 1.77
N MET A 115 1.05 -3.60 2.63
CA MET A 115 2.44 -3.47 3.08
C MET A 115 3.11 -4.85 3.02
N PRO A 116 3.52 -5.33 1.84
CA PRO A 116 4.28 -6.56 1.78
C PRO A 116 5.67 -6.38 2.40
N TYR A 117 6.14 -7.34 3.20
CA TYR A 117 7.51 -7.35 3.71
C TYR A 117 8.45 -7.77 2.59
N ASN A 118 8.81 -6.83 1.71
CA ASN A 118 9.53 -7.10 0.48
C ASN A 118 10.48 -5.93 0.10
N ALA A 119 11.02 -5.99 -1.11
CA ALA A 119 11.92 -4.96 -1.65
C ALA A 119 11.25 -3.57 -1.81
N ASP A 120 9.93 -3.49 -1.96
CA ASP A 120 9.23 -2.21 -2.07
C ASP A 120 9.23 -1.48 -0.73
N LEU A 121 9.01 -2.22 0.37
CA LEU A 121 9.16 -1.69 1.72
C LEU A 121 10.59 -1.19 1.97
N ASP A 122 11.61 -1.91 1.49
CA ASP A 122 13.02 -1.47 1.59
C ASP A 122 13.24 -0.09 0.95
N VAL A 123 12.67 0.15 -0.24
CA VAL A 123 12.76 1.45 -0.93
C VAL A 123 12.09 2.56 -0.11
N ILE A 124 10.91 2.31 0.43
CA ILE A 124 10.19 3.27 1.28
C ILE A 124 11.02 3.59 2.53
N LEU A 125 11.54 2.58 3.21
CA LEU A 125 12.34 2.74 4.41
C LEU A 125 13.68 3.45 4.14
N LYS A 126 14.29 3.25 2.97
CA LYS A 126 15.46 4.04 2.53
C LYS A 126 15.14 5.52 2.36
N VAL A 127 13.99 5.87 1.79
CA VAL A 127 13.54 7.27 1.70
C VAL A 127 13.32 7.84 3.10
N MET A 128 12.64 7.10 3.98
CA MET A 128 12.45 7.52 5.38
C MET A 128 13.78 7.69 6.13
N ASN A 129 14.78 6.84 5.86
CA ASN A 129 16.12 6.98 6.42
C ASN A 129 16.80 8.28 5.97
N VAL A 130 16.63 8.68 4.70
CA VAL A 130 17.14 9.97 4.21
C VAL A 130 16.45 11.13 4.96
N LEU A 131 15.13 11.07 5.15
CA LEU A 131 14.42 12.10 5.93
C LEU A 131 14.87 12.14 7.39
N PHE A 132 15.12 10.99 8.01
CA PHE A 132 15.65 10.88 9.37
C PHE A 132 17.05 11.52 9.46
N ILE A 133 17.94 11.25 8.50
CA ILE A 133 19.29 11.85 8.42
C ILE A 133 19.19 13.37 8.25
N ILE A 134 18.32 13.85 7.36
CA ILE A 134 18.06 15.29 7.19
C ILE A 134 17.54 15.90 8.49
N ASN A 135 16.60 15.26 9.17
CA ASN A 135 16.08 15.73 10.46
C ASN A 135 17.20 15.87 11.50
N ASN A 136 18.14 14.91 11.57
CA ASN A 136 19.30 14.98 12.47
C ASN A 136 20.28 16.11 12.14
N SER A 137 20.31 16.54 10.89
CA SER A 137 21.16 17.63 10.42
C SER A 137 20.57 19.02 10.68
N ARG A 138 19.29 19.11 11.07
CA ARG A 138 18.61 20.38 11.37
C ARG A 138 18.91 20.85 12.79
N LYS A 139 18.97 22.18 12.97
CA LYS A 139 19.03 22.83 14.30
C LYS A 139 17.72 22.65 15.06
N GLU A 140 16.61 22.85 14.36
CA GLU A 140 15.27 22.60 14.87
C GLU A 140 14.77 21.28 14.28
N ARG A 141 14.77 20.26 15.14
CA ARG A 141 14.42 18.89 14.77
C ARG A 141 12.95 18.63 15.05
N VAL A 142 12.33 17.85 14.18
CA VAL A 142 11.06 17.18 14.45
C VAL A 142 11.31 16.09 15.50
N SER A 143 10.34 15.88 16.40
CA SER A 143 10.41 14.83 17.41
C SER A 143 10.67 13.46 16.78
N TYR A 144 11.60 12.68 17.36
CA TYR A 144 11.91 11.33 16.90
C TYR A 144 10.72 10.37 16.99
N GLN A 145 9.76 10.64 17.87
CA GLN A 145 8.57 9.82 18.02
C GLN A 145 7.72 9.77 16.74
N ILE A 146 7.84 10.78 15.86
CA ILE A 146 7.16 10.80 14.56
C ILE A 146 7.75 9.77 13.58
N PHE A 147 8.99 9.32 13.81
CA PHE A 147 9.64 8.30 12.99
C PHE A 147 9.45 6.88 13.53
N TYR A 148 8.91 6.72 14.74
CA TYR A 148 8.61 5.41 15.29
C TYR A 148 7.44 4.78 14.51
N TRP A 149 7.46 3.45 14.41
CA TRP A 149 6.34 2.66 13.94
C TRP A 149 5.77 1.91 15.16
N PRO A 150 4.74 2.46 15.84
CA PRO A 150 4.24 1.89 17.08
C PRO A 150 3.66 0.48 16.92
N GLU A 151 2.99 0.22 15.80
CA GLU A 151 2.35 -1.07 15.49
C GLU A 151 3.29 -2.06 14.76
N LEU A 152 4.61 -1.87 14.91
CA LEU A 152 5.59 -2.68 14.19
C LEU A 152 5.55 -4.17 14.58
N ASP A 153 5.19 -4.46 15.83
CA ASP A 153 5.04 -5.81 16.38
C ASP A 153 3.85 -6.58 15.79
N TRP A 154 2.84 -5.88 15.25
CA TRP A 154 1.77 -6.51 14.47
C TRP A 154 2.24 -6.90 13.07
N TYR A 155 3.26 -6.21 12.58
CA TYR A 155 3.74 -6.33 11.21
C TYR A 155 4.92 -7.29 11.07
N ALA A 156 5.86 -7.22 12.01
CA ALA A 156 7.08 -8.03 12.01
C ALA A 156 7.41 -8.46 13.44
N ASN A 157 7.83 -9.71 13.60
CA ASN A 157 8.35 -10.18 14.87
C ASN A 157 9.77 -9.62 15.07
N VAL A 158 9.86 -8.46 15.73
CA VAL A 158 11.11 -7.71 15.93
C VAL A 158 12.22 -8.58 16.53
N LYS A 159 11.89 -9.52 17.43
CA LYS A 159 12.88 -10.44 18.01
C LYS A 159 13.44 -11.39 16.95
N GLN A 160 12.57 -12.03 16.17
CA GLN A 160 13.00 -12.94 15.11
C GLN A 160 13.76 -12.21 14.00
N GLU A 161 13.29 -11.02 13.60
CA GLU A 161 13.98 -10.20 12.59
C GLU A 161 15.36 -9.76 13.08
N PHE A 162 15.51 -9.41 14.36
CA PHE A 162 16.79 -9.07 14.94
C PHE A 162 17.76 -10.26 14.94
N VAL A 163 17.32 -11.44 15.38
CA VAL A 163 18.16 -12.66 15.36
C VAL A 163 18.55 -13.02 13.92
N LYS A 164 17.60 -12.93 12.98
CA LYS A 164 17.88 -13.14 11.55
C LYS A 164 18.88 -12.13 11.02
N TRP A 165 18.80 -10.87 11.43
CA TRP A 165 19.69 -9.79 10.99
C TRP A 165 21.13 -9.99 11.45
N ILE A 166 21.35 -10.34 12.73
CA ILE A 166 22.71 -10.57 13.27
C ILE A 166 23.36 -11.86 12.73
N MET A 167 22.55 -12.87 12.42
CA MET A 167 23.01 -14.14 11.83
C MET A 167 23.03 -14.15 10.30
N GLY A 168 22.45 -13.12 9.69
CA GLY A 168 22.13 -13.07 8.26
C GLY A 168 23.31 -12.69 7.38
N THR A 169 23.06 -12.65 6.07
CA THR A 169 24.05 -12.20 5.11
C THR A 169 24.01 -10.68 4.94
N PRO A 170 25.18 -10.00 4.86
CA PRO A 170 25.22 -8.59 4.53
C PRO A 170 24.63 -8.41 3.12
N ASN A 171 23.56 -7.62 3.01
CA ASN A 171 22.76 -7.27 1.81
C ASN A 171 21.32 -7.83 1.78
N GLU A 172 20.91 -8.67 2.73
CA GLU A 172 19.49 -9.02 2.82
C GLU A 172 18.68 -7.87 3.42
N PHE A 173 17.47 -7.64 2.90
CA PHE A 173 16.54 -6.70 3.51
C PHE A 173 16.21 -7.14 4.94
N SER A 174 16.34 -6.20 5.86
CA SER A 174 15.91 -6.36 7.25
C SER A 174 15.46 -5.01 7.76
N ILE A 175 14.34 -5.02 8.47
CA ILE A 175 13.82 -3.84 9.15
C ILE A 175 14.80 -3.31 10.22
N CYS A 176 15.68 -4.16 10.74
CA CYS A 176 16.72 -3.80 11.71
C CYS A 176 17.77 -2.83 11.14
N ASN A 177 17.89 -2.70 9.82
CA ASN A 177 18.72 -1.66 9.20
C ASN A 177 18.19 -0.23 9.44
N PHE A 178 16.95 -0.09 9.92
CA PHE A 178 16.24 1.18 10.07
C PHE A 178 15.88 1.44 11.54
N SER A 179 16.90 1.67 12.38
CA SER A 179 16.73 1.79 13.84
C SER A 179 15.81 2.93 14.31
N PHE A 180 15.54 3.91 13.45
CA PHE A 180 14.62 5.02 13.74
C PHE A 180 13.16 4.57 13.88
N LEU A 181 12.80 3.38 13.40
CA LEU A 181 11.45 2.82 13.52
C LEU A 181 11.13 2.34 14.94
N PHE A 182 12.14 2.00 15.73
CA PHE A 182 11.95 1.30 17.00
C PHE A 182 11.69 2.25 18.16
N ASP A 183 10.55 2.08 18.81
CA ASP A 183 10.24 2.70 20.08
C ASP A 183 10.99 2.02 21.25
N ALA A 184 10.69 2.41 22.49
CA ALA A 184 11.34 1.83 23.67
C ALA A 184 10.98 0.34 23.88
N SER A 185 9.76 -0.07 23.52
CA SER A 185 9.28 -1.45 23.65
C SER A 185 10.02 -2.39 22.68
N ALA A 186 10.10 -1.99 21.41
CA ALA A 186 10.81 -2.72 20.37
C ALA A 186 12.31 -2.85 20.70
N LYS A 187 12.95 -1.77 21.13
CA LYS A 187 14.37 -1.80 21.56
C LYS A 187 14.60 -2.75 22.73
N THR A 188 13.71 -2.76 23.71
CA THR A 188 13.78 -3.69 24.85
C THR A 188 13.65 -5.14 24.37
N SER A 189 12.74 -5.39 23.43
CA SER A 189 12.57 -6.72 22.83
C SER A 189 13.82 -7.20 22.10
N MET A 190 14.53 -6.31 21.39
CA MET A 190 15.81 -6.62 20.73
C MET A 190 16.91 -6.94 21.75
N LEU A 191 17.04 -6.14 22.81
CA LEU A 191 18.02 -6.39 23.88
C LEU A 191 17.80 -7.74 24.58
N GLN A 192 16.54 -8.15 24.76
CA GLN A 192 16.22 -9.47 25.30
C GLN A 192 16.61 -10.60 24.33
N ALA A 193 16.47 -10.38 23.02
CA ALA A 193 16.86 -11.35 22.01
C ALA A 193 18.39 -11.51 21.95
N ASP A 194 19.15 -10.42 22.09
CA ASP A 194 20.61 -10.43 22.12
C ASP A 194 21.19 -11.25 23.30
N GLN A 195 20.51 -11.25 24.45
CA GLN A 195 20.94 -12.01 25.64
C GLN A 195 20.81 -13.53 25.51
N VAL A 196 20.00 -14.01 24.55
CA VAL A 196 19.70 -15.43 24.37
C VAL A 196 20.33 -16.03 23.12
N VAL A 197 21.06 -15.21 22.37
CA VAL A 197 21.86 -15.59 21.19
C VAL A 197 23.30 -15.79 21.60
#